data_AF-A0A0Q9MUB0-F1
#
_entry.id   AF-A0A0Q9MUB0-F1
#
_cell.length_a   1.000
_cell.length_b   1.000
_cell.length_c   1.000
_cell.angle_alpha   90.00
_cell.angle_beta   90.00
_cell.angle_gamma   90.00
#
_symmetry.space_group_name_H-M   'P 1'
#
loop_
_entity.id
_entity.type
_entity.pdbx_description
1 polymer ?
#
loop_
_entity_poly.entity_id
_entity_poly.type
_entity_poly.pdbx_seq_one_letter_code
_entity_poly.pdbx_strand_id
1 'polypeptide(L)'
;MDFLLTYNIVDGVLLWSLTVLAAWLLVVLSWRRVPLWWLAAAWTFTGGALLASLALWVFEFVLDVLTNPPWQVRAWFTSFVGASVLAGVSCRKSPRWKRVLAVAAVPIFAVTTVVGINSYYGLRPTVAALLGISLELPLDINKPALETAISMRVLWRDWELPPNVEPTGGAVP
;
A
#
# COMPACT_ATOMS: atom_id res chain seq x y z
N MET A 1 10.74 -19.85 -10.95
CA MET A 1 10.68 -18.41 -10.64
C MET A 1 9.39 -18.04 -9.90
N ASP A 2 8.53 -19.03 -9.65
CA ASP A 2 7.17 -18.87 -9.15
C ASP A 2 7.10 -18.62 -7.64
N PHE A 3 8.16 -18.98 -6.90
CA PHE A 3 8.24 -18.80 -5.46
C PHE A 3 8.23 -17.33 -5.03
N LEU A 4 8.82 -16.42 -5.82
CA LEU A 4 8.81 -14.98 -5.55
C LEU A 4 7.40 -14.40 -5.76
N LEU A 5 6.64 -14.97 -6.69
CA LEU A 5 5.32 -14.48 -7.09
C LEU A 5 4.20 -15.01 -6.17
N THR A 6 4.34 -16.23 -5.66
CA THR A 6 3.44 -16.82 -4.63
C THR A 6 3.76 -16.36 -3.22
N TYR A 7 4.89 -15.67 -3.00
CA TYR A 7 5.30 -15.24 -1.67
C TYR A 7 4.24 -14.34 -1.02
N ASN A 8 3.80 -14.74 0.17
CA ASN A 8 2.80 -14.00 0.94
C ASN A 8 3.46 -12.74 1.52
N ILE A 9 3.00 -11.59 1.05
CA ILE A 9 3.45 -10.27 1.48
C ILE A 9 2.97 -9.98 2.91
N VAL A 10 1.88 -10.63 3.32
CA VAL A 10 1.27 -10.49 4.65
C VAL A 10 2.07 -11.22 5.74
N ASP A 11 2.92 -12.20 5.40
CA ASP A 11 3.77 -12.94 6.35
C ASP A 11 4.86 -12.06 7.02
N GLY A 12 4.85 -10.76 6.76
CA GLY A 12 5.64 -9.76 7.49
C GLY A 12 7.10 -9.70 7.06
N VAL A 13 7.76 -10.80 6.71
CA VAL A 13 9.20 -10.81 6.38
C VAL A 13 9.55 -9.88 5.21
N LEU A 14 8.74 -9.88 4.15
CA LEU A 14 8.96 -8.98 3.01
C LEU A 14 8.74 -7.52 3.40
N LEU A 15 7.66 -7.22 4.14
CA LEU A 15 7.40 -5.88 4.64
C LEU A 15 8.52 -5.40 5.58
N TRP A 16 8.98 -6.23 6.51
CA TRP A 16 10.08 -5.92 7.43
C TRP A 16 11.40 -5.70 6.71
N SER A 17 11.74 -6.52 5.73
CA SER A 17 12.96 -6.34 4.94
C SER A 17 12.94 -5.04 4.12
N LEU A 18 11.82 -4.73 3.46
CA LEU A 18 11.64 -3.47 2.71
C LEU A 18 11.69 -2.26 3.63
N THR A 19 11.04 -2.32 4.79
CA THR A 19 11.02 -1.22 5.76
C THR A 19 12.39 -0.99 6.39
N VAL A 20 13.12 -2.04 6.74
CA VAL A 20 14.51 -1.92 7.22
C VAL A 20 15.41 -1.32 6.15
N LEU A 21 15.28 -1.75 4.90
CA LEU A 21 16.04 -1.19 3.78
C LEU A 21 15.70 0.29 3.56
N ALA A 22 14.42 0.65 3.58
CA ALA A 22 13.97 2.04 3.46
C ALA A 22 14.51 2.91 4.62
N ALA A 23 14.42 2.43 5.86
CA ALA A 23 14.96 3.13 7.02
C ALA A 23 16.48 3.32 6.91
N TRP A 24 17.21 2.30 6.48
CA TRP A 24 18.65 2.39 6.25
C TRP A 24 19.00 3.43 5.19
N LEU A 25 18.31 3.44 4.04
CA LEU A 25 18.50 4.43 2.99
C LEU A 25 18.23 5.85 3.51
N LEU A 26 17.16 6.04 4.28
CA LEU A 26 16.82 7.33 4.88
C LEU A 26 17.93 7.82 5.81
N VAL A 27 18.49 6.93 6.64
CA VAL A 27 19.63 7.25 7.53
C VAL A 27 20.87 7.61 6.71
N VAL A 28 21.21 6.82 5.68
CA VAL A 28 22.38 7.07 4.82
C VAL A 28 22.27 8.40 4.07
N LEU A 29 21.07 8.75 3.60
CA LEU A 29 20.79 10.03 2.94
C LEU A 29 20.85 11.20 3.93
N SER A 30 20.37 11.00 5.15
CA SER A 30 20.43 11.98 6.24
C SER A 30 21.85 12.17 6.80
N TRP A 31 22.77 11.22 6.60
CA TRP A 31 24.12 11.31 7.16
C TRP A 31 25.03 12.22 6.33
N ARG A 32 25.52 13.33 6.89
CA ARG A 32 26.58 14.15 6.27
C ARG A 32 27.55 14.67 7.31
N ARG A 33 28.80 14.89 6.88
CA ARG A 33 29.88 15.49 7.70
C ARG A 33 29.72 17.01 7.93
N VAL A 34 28.54 17.56 7.62
CA VAL A 34 28.24 18.99 7.78
C VAL A 34 27.48 19.17 9.10
N PRO A 35 27.92 20.06 10.00
CA PRO A 35 27.21 20.31 11.25
C PRO A 35 25.77 20.78 10.94
N LEU A 36 24.81 20.35 11.76
CA LEU A 36 23.37 20.69 11.65
C LEU A 36 22.64 20.14 10.41
N TRP A 37 23.30 19.37 9.53
CA TRP A 37 22.61 18.77 8.38
C TRP A 37 21.48 17.82 8.81
N TRP A 38 21.63 17.11 9.93
CA TRP A 38 20.58 16.24 10.46
C TRP A 38 19.30 17.01 10.82
N LEU A 39 19.40 18.26 11.29
CA LEU A 39 18.25 19.13 11.52
C LEU A 39 17.60 19.56 10.21
N ALA A 40 18.40 19.94 9.21
CA ALA A 40 17.89 20.26 7.88
C ALA A 40 17.21 19.04 7.23
N ALA A 41 17.78 17.84 7.40
CA ALA A 41 17.19 16.59 6.95
C ALA A 41 15.84 16.32 7.64
N ALA A 42 15.79 16.48 8.97
CA ALA A 42 14.54 16.37 9.73
C ALA A 42 13.48 17.37 9.23
N TRP A 43 13.83 18.64 9.05
CA TRP A 43 12.92 19.68 8.56
C TRP A 43 12.43 19.43 7.13
N THR A 44 13.30 18.93 6.24
CA THR A 44 12.88 18.60 4.87
C THR A 44 11.96 17.39 4.83
N PHE A 45 12.23 16.37 5.66
CA PHE A 45 11.35 15.22 5.81
C PHE A 45 9.99 15.63 6.36
N THR A 46 9.96 16.34 7.49
CA THR A 46 8.71 16.78 8.12
C THR A 46 7.95 17.76 7.24
N GLY A 47 8.63 18.68 6.56
CA GLY A 47 8.02 19.58 5.59
C GLY A 47 7.34 18.83 4.44
N GLY A 48 7.99 17.80 3.88
CA GLY A 48 7.38 16.95 2.85
C GLY A 48 6.19 16.14 3.37
N ALA A 49 6.29 15.58 4.58
CA ALA A 49 5.21 14.82 5.21
C ALA A 49 4.00 15.70 5.56
N LEU A 50 4.23 16.94 6.02
CA LEU A 50 3.17 17.93 6.27
C LEU A 50 2.49 18.35 4.97
N LEU A 51 3.26 18.58 3.90
CA LEU A 51 2.68 18.89 2.59
C LEU A 51 1.81 17.75 2.06
N ALA A 52 2.24 16.50 2.23
CA ALA A 52 1.43 15.33 1.89
C ALA A 52 0.18 15.21 2.76
N SER A 53 0.29 15.52 4.06
CA SER A 53 -0.84 15.51 4.98
C SER A 53 -1.87 16.57 4.59
N LEU A 54 -1.42 17.76 4.22
CA LEU A 54 -2.26 18.83 3.71
C LEU A 54 -2.93 18.43 2.39
N ALA A 55 -2.19 17.80 1.47
CA ALA A 55 -2.75 17.29 0.23
C ALA A 55 -3.87 16.26 0.52
N LEU A 56 -3.63 15.29 1.40
CA LEU A 56 -4.64 14.32 1.81
C LEU A 56 -5.88 15.00 2.41
N TRP A 57 -5.68 16.02 3.25
CA TRP A 57 -6.77 16.79 3.82
C TRP A 57 -7.61 17.49 2.74
N VAL A 58 -6.97 18.09 1.73
CA VAL A 58 -7.67 18.70 0.59
C VAL A 58 -8.47 17.66 -0.19
N PHE A 59 -7.86 16.51 -0.51
CA PHE A 59 -8.55 15.44 -1.26
C PHE A 59 -9.72 14.81 -0.50
N GLU A 60 -9.66 14.80 0.83
CA GLU A 60 -10.70 14.24 1.69
C GLU A 60 -11.82 15.23 1.96
N PHE A 61 -11.51 16.46 2.40
CA PHE A 61 -12.52 17.40 2.92
C PHE A 61 -12.93 18.50 1.95
N VAL A 62 -12.10 18.78 0.93
CA VAL A 62 -12.38 19.86 -0.03
C VAL A 62 -12.92 19.29 -1.34
N LEU A 63 -12.37 18.14 -1.76
CA LEU A 63 -12.71 17.53 -3.05
C LEU A 63 -13.64 16.30 -2.91
N ASP A 64 -13.85 15.78 -1.70
CA ASP A 64 -14.63 14.56 -1.43
C ASP A 64 -14.23 13.35 -2.30
N VAL A 65 -12.95 13.28 -2.71
CA VAL A 65 -12.42 12.22 -3.58
C VAL A 65 -12.03 10.99 -2.78
N LEU A 66 -11.52 11.19 -1.56
CA LEU A 66 -11.04 10.11 -0.69
C LEU A 66 -12.01 9.86 0.45
N THR A 67 -12.46 8.61 0.57
CA THR A 67 -13.22 8.16 1.75
C THR A 67 -12.24 7.93 2.91
N ASN A 68 -12.22 8.88 3.86
CA ASN A 68 -11.45 8.91 5.11
C ASN A 68 -10.47 7.72 5.32
N PRO A 69 -9.24 7.81 4.79
CA PRO A 69 -8.28 6.72 4.92
C PRO A 69 -7.83 6.57 6.39
N PRO A 70 -7.62 5.34 6.87
CA PRO A 70 -7.17 5.07 8.22
C PRO A 70 -5.78 5.65 8.47
N TRP A 71 -5.47 5.95 9.73
CA TRP A 71 -4.26 6.68 10.11
C TRP A 71 -2.96 5.98 9.65
N GLN A 72 -2.94 4.64 9.61
CA GLN A 72 -1.81 3.85 9.14
C GLN A 72 -1.50 4.13 7.67
N VAL A 73 -2.52 4.21 6.82
CA VAL A 73 -2.39 4.50 5.38
C VAL A 73 -1.88 5.92 5.17
N ARG A 74 -2.39 6.88 5.96
CA ARG A 74 -1.88 8.25 5.97
C ARG A 74 -0.41 8.31 6.39
N ALA A 75 -0.03 7.55 7.41
CA ALA A 75 1.35 7.50 7.90
C ALA A 75 2.31 6.94 6.85
N TRP A 76 1.93 5.86 6.16
CA TRP A 76 2.71 5.30 5.05
C TRP A 76 2.90 6.31 3.92
N PHE A 77 1.81 6.92 3.46
CA PHE A 77 1.85 7.89 2.36
C PHE A 77 2.66 9.14 2.69
N THR A 78 2.45 9.72 3.87
CA THR A 78 3.15 10.95 4.29
C THR A 78 4.64 10.68 4.52
N SER A 79 5.00 9.51 5.06
CA SER A 79 6.39 9.07 5.21
C SER A 79 7.08 8.91 3.85
N PHE A 80 6.40 8.35 2.85
CA PHE A 80 6.90 8.24 1.48
C PHE A 80 7.26 9.60 0.88
N VAL A 81 6.33 10.55 0.96
CA VAL A 81 6.54 11.89 0.38
C VAL A 81 7.65 12.61 1.13
N GLY A 82 7.67 12.56 2.47
CA GLY A 82 8.74 13.12 3.29
C GLY A 82 10.12 12.55 2.92
N ALA A 83 10.23 11.22 2.82
CA ALA A 83 11.46 10.54 2.45
C ALA A 83 11.92 10.88 1.02
N SER A 84 10.98 11.02 0.08
CA SER A 84 11.26 11.36 -1.31
C SER A 84 11.74 12.81 -1.47
N VAL A 85 11.13 13.75 -0.74
CA VAL A 85 11.59 15.15 -0.69
C VAL A 85 13.01 15.22 -0.12
N LEU A 86 13.27 14.52 0.99
CA LEU A 86 14.60 14.43 1.58
C LEU A 86 15.63 13.83 0.59
N ALA A 87 15.27 12.78 -0.15
CA ALA A 87 16.14 12.19 -1.17
C ALA A 87 16.49 13.21 -2.26
N GLY A 88 15.49 13.95 -2.77
CA GLY A 88 15.70 15.01 -3.76
C GLY A 88 16.61 16.14 -3.27
N VAL A 89 16.41 16.62 -2.04
CA VAL A 89 17.28 17.64 -1.43
C VAL A 89 18.70 17.10 -1.20
N SER A 90 18.80 15.82 -0.83
CA SER A 90 20.07 15.14 -0.64
C SER A 90 20.90 15.01 -1.92
N CYS A 91 20.30 15.09 -3.12
CA CYS A 91 21.06 15.02 -4.38
C CYS A 91 21.94 16.26 -4.67
N ARG A 92 21.50 17.47 -4.29
CA ARG A 92 22.06 18.73 -4.79
C ARG A 92 23.57 18.93 -4.53
N LYS A 93 24.03 18.66 -3.30
CA LYS A 93 25.43 18.87 -2.87
C LYS A 93 26.16 17.57 -2.48
N SER A 94 25.68 16.42 -2.94
CA SER A 94 26.23 15.12 -2.58
C SER A 94 27.16 14.52 -3.64
N PRO A 95 28.11 13.66 -3.23
CA PRO A 95 28.96 12.90 -4.14
C PRO A 95 28.11 11.99 -5.05
N ARG A 96 28.66 11.64 -6.23
CA ARG A 96 27.93 10.90 -7.28
C ARG A 96 27.24 9.62 -6.77
N TRP A 97 27.90 8.85 -5.89
CA TRP A 97 27.32 7.63 -5.32
C TRP A 97 26.04 7.88 -4.50
N LYS A 98 25.99 8.99 -3.73
CA LYS A 98 24.79 9.37 -2.97
C LYS A 98 23.65 9.84 -3.86
N ARG A 99 23.95 10.43 -5.02
CA ARG A 99 22.94 10.80 -6.01
C ARG A 99 22.29 9.55 -6.61
N VAL A 100 23.11 8.56 -6.97
CA VAL A 100 22.61 7.25 -7.45
C VAL A 100 21.74 6.60 -6.38
N LEU A 101 22.21 6.59 -5.13
CA LEU A 101 21.46 6.03 -4.01
C LEU A 101 20.12 6.74 -3.78
N ALA A 102 20.09 8.08 -3.87
CA ALA A 102 18.87 8.85 -3.71
C ALA A 102 17.85 8.57 -4.82
N VAL A 103 18.30 8.43 -6.07
CA VAL A 103 17.44 8.06 -7.19
C VAL A 103 16.89 6.64 -7.01
N ALA A 104 17.71 5.70 -6.54
CA ALA A 104 17.28 4.33 -6.26
C ALA A 104 16.39 4.23 -5.00
N ALA A 105 16.51 5.15 -4.05
CA ALA A 105 15.72 5.13 -2.82
C ALA A 105 14.25 5.48 -3.04
N VAL A 106 13.95 6.41 -3.95
CA VAL A 106 12.56 6.81 -4.26
C VAL A 106 11.67 5.62 -4.67
N PRO A 107 12.03 4.76 -5.65
CA PRO A 107 11.21 3.60 -5.98
C PRO A 107 11.14 2.59 -4.84
N ILE A 108 12.19 2.44 -4.03
CA ILE A 108 12.16 1.57 -2.83
C ILE A 108 11.15 2.10 -1.81
N PHE A 109 11.12 3.41 -1.56
CA PHE A 109 10.12 4.03 -0.68
C PHE A 109 8.70 3.86 -1.23
N ALA A 110 8.52 4.01 -2.54
CA ALA A 110 7.24 3.80 -3.20
C ALA A 110 6.75 2.36 -3.03
N VAL A 111 7.59 1.37 -3.35
CA VAL A 111 7.27 -0.06 -3.21
C VAL A 111 6.96 -0.40 -1.75
N THR A 112 7.76 0.08 -0.81
CA THR A 112 7.55 -0.13 0.63
C THR A 112 6.19 0.41 1.08
N THR A 113 5.80 1.57 0.55
CA THR A 113 4.54 2.23 0.89
C THR A 113 3.34 1.50 0.31
N VAL A 114 3.43 1.08 -0.96
CA VAL A 114 2.40 0.25 -1.60
C VAL A 114 2.22 -1.06 -0.83
N VAL A 115 3.31 -1.73 -0.47
CA VAL A 115 3.28 -2.98 0.30
C VAL A 115 2.71 -2.75 1.70
N GLY A 116 3.10 -1.68 2.39
CA GLY A 116 2.58 -1.32 3.71
C GLY A 116 1.08 -1.04 3.69
N ILE A 117 0.59 -0.23 2.75
CA ILE A 117 -0.83 0.06 2.57
C ILE A 117 -1.60 -1.22 2.21
N ASN A 118 -1.05 -2.05 1.31
CA ASN A 118 -1.69 -3.30 0.90
C ASN A 118 -1.74 -4.31 2.05
N SER A 119 -0.72 -4.38 2.90
CA SER A 119 -0.73 -5.24 4.09
C SER A 119 -1.80 -4.82 5.11
N TYR A 120 -2.15 -3.54 5.16
CA TYR A 120 -3.21 -3.04 6.02
C TYR A 120 -4.61 -3.46 5.52
N TYR A 121 -4.86 -3.34 4.21
CA TYR A 121 -6.15 -3.69 3.63
C TYR A 121 -6.30 -5.18 3.24
N GLY A 122 -5.20 -5.92 3.11
CA GLY A 122 -5.21 -7.33 2.72
C GLY A 122 -5.68 -7.60 1.27
N LEU A 123 -5.75 -6.57 0.43
CA LEU A 123 -6.38 -6.64 -0.91
C LEU A 123 -5.70 -7.64 -1.83
N ARG A 124 -4.36 -7.73 -1.76
CA ARG A 124 -3.54 -8.57 -2.65
C ARG A 124 -2.46 -9.26 -1.83
N PRO A 125 -2.71 -10.46 -1.27
CA PRO A 125 -1.80 -11.08 -0.31
C PRO A 125 -0.46 -11.50 -0.93
N THR A 126 -0.36 -11.65 -2.26
CA THR A 126 0.85 -12.11 -2.95
C THR A 126 1.49 -11.05 -3.83
N VAL A 127 2.80 -11.19 -4.09
CA VAL A 127 3.55 -10.30 -5.02
C VAL A 127 2.95 -10.34 -6.41
N ALA A 128 2.55 -11.51 -6.88
CA ALA A 128 1.86 -11.65 -8.16
C ALA A 128 0.58 -10.81 -8.22
N ALA A 129 -0.27 -10.95 -7.20
CA ALA A 129 -1.51 -10.20 -7.13
C ALA A 129 -1.24 -8.69 -7.13
N LEU A 130 -0.22 -8.22 -6.39
CA LEU A 130 0.18 -6.80 -6.36
C LEU A 130 0.68 -6.27 -7.70
N LEU A 131 1.34 -7.11 -8.51
CA LEU A 131 1.79 -6.78 -9.86
C LEU A 131 0.71 -6.99 -10.94
N GLY A 132 -0.51 -7.38 -10.55
CA GLY A 132 -1.60 -7.70 -11.47
C GLY A 132 -1.43 -9.02 -12.22
N ILE A 133 -0.48 -9.86 -11.79
CA ILE A 133 -0.26 -11.19 -12.35
C ILE A 133 -1.23 -12.15 -11.65
N SER A 134 -2.22 -12.64 -12.40
CA SER A 134 -3.07 -13.72 -11.91
C SER A 134 -2.31 -15.04 -11.97
N LEU A 135 -2.04 -15.63 -10.81
CA LEU A 135 -1.56 -17.01 -10.69
C LEU A 135 -2.71 -17.99 -10.49
N GLU A 136 -3.95 -17.51 -10.45
CA GLU A 136 -5.12 -18.37 -10.38
C GLU A 136 -5.20 -19.19 -11.67
N LEU A 137 -5.44 -20.49 -11.53
CA LEU A 137 -5.73 -21.31 -12.71
C LEU A 137 -6.94 -20.69 -13.42
N PRO A 138 -6.95 -20.68 -14.78
CA PRO A 138 -8.13 -20.31 -15.53
C PRO A 138 -9.33 -21.03 -14.94
N LEU A 139 -10.42 -20.30 -14.67
CA LEU A 139 -11.68 -20.89 -14.25
C LEU A 139 -12.10 -21.88 -15.34
N ASP A 140 -11.83 -23.16 -15.08
CA ASP A 140 -12.24 -24.22 -15.97
C ASP A 140 -13.73 -24.44 -15.76
N ILE A 141 -14.51 -23.76 -16.61
CA ILE A 141 -15.97 -23.83 -16.66
C ILE A 141 -16.46 -25.27 -16.94
N ASN A 142 -15.58 -26.15 -17.41
CA ASN A 142 -15.87 -27.55 -17.67
C ASN A 142 -15.36 -28.49 -16.58
N LYS A 143 -14.71 -27.98 -15.53
CA LYS A 143 -14.32 -28.82 -14.40
C LYS A 143 -15.58 -29.14 -13.60
N PRO A 144 -16.06 -30.41 -13.59
CA PRO A 144 -17.17 -30.78 -12.72
C PRO A 144 -16.74 -30.45 -11.30
N ALA A 145 -17.57 -29.67 -10.60
CA ALA A 145 -17.35 -29.42 -9.18
C ALA A 145 -17.06 -30.75 -8.50
N LEU A 146 -15.99 -30.82 -7.71
CA LEU A 146 -15.83 -31.96 -6.81
C LEU A 146 -17.14 -32.04 -6.04
N GLU A 147 -17.86 -33.14 -6.21
CA GLU A 147 -19.09 -33.47 -5.50
C GLU A 147 -18.78 -33.60 -4.00
N THR A 148 -18.51 -32.47 -3.34
CA THR A 148 -19.03 -32.32 -2.00
C THR A 148 -20.51 -32.14 -2.24
N ALA A 149 -21.30 -33.15 -1.85
CA ALA A 149 -22.75 -33.14 -1.94
C ALA A 149 -23.32 -31.98 -1.10
N ILE A 150 -23.18 -30.76 -1.59
CA ILE A 150 -23.97 -29.61 -1.20
C ILE A 150 -25.33 -29.93 -1.79
N SER A 151 -26.19 -30.49 -0.93
CA SER A 151 -27.62 -30.65 -1.16
C SER A 151 -28.09 -29.60 -2.16
N MET A 152 -28.64 -30.04 -3.30
CA MET A 152 -29.30 -29.19 -4.32
C MET A 152 -30.55 -28.48 -3.77
N ARG A 153 -30.56 -28.10 -2.48
CA ARG A 153 -31.43 -27.06 -1.97
C ARG A 153 -30.87 -25.74 -2.45
N VAL A 154 -31.63 -25.20 -3.38
CA VAL A 154 -31.42 -23.88 -3.93
C VAL A 154 -31.49 -22.87 -2.78
N LEU A 155 -30.35 -22.31 -2.36
CA LEU A 155 -30.22 -21.44 -1.18
C LEU A 155 -31.21 -20.27 -1.13
N TRP A 156 -31.62 -19.74 -2.29
CA TRP A 156 -32.62 -18.67 -2.35
C TRP A 156 -34.04 -19.11 -1.98
N ARG A 157 -34.34 -20.42 -2.01
CA ARG A 157 -35.65 -20.95 -1.60
C ARG A 157 -35.81 -21.02 -0.09
N ASP A 158 -34.70 -21.24 0.61
CA ASP A 158 -34.68 -21.35 2.08
C ASP A 158 -34.28 -20.01 2.74
N TRP A 159 -34.14 -18.94 1.94
CA TRP A 159 -33.89 -17.60 2.45
C TRP A 159 -35.19 -16.99 2.99
N GLU A 160 -35.28 -16.88 4.31
CA GLU A 160 -36.35 -16.13 4.97
C GLU A 160 -35.90 -14.69 5.24
N LEU A 161 -36.79 -13.73 4.97
CA LEU A 161 -36.54 -12.34 5.28
C LEU A 161 -36.42 -12.19 6.81
N PRO A 162 -35.35 -11.57 7.34
CA PRO A 162 -35.23 -11.34 8.77
C PRO A 162 -36.45 -10.55 9.27
N PRO A 163 -37.01 -10.90 10.44
CA PRO A 163 -38.30 -10.39 10.92
C PRO A 163 -38.36 -8.87 11.15
N ASN A 164 -37.23 -8.17 11.03
CA ASN A 164 -37.08 -6.72 11.22
C ASN A 164 -36.83 -5.95 9.92
N VAL A 165 -37.00 -6.58 8.75
CA VAL A 165 -36.83 -5.93 7.45
C VAL A 165 -38.20 -5.82 6.78
N GLU A 166 -38.70 -4.60 6.62
CA GLU A 166 -39.88 -4.36 5.78
C GLU A 166 -39.50 -4.54 4.30
N PRO A 167 -40.27 -5.30 3.51
CA PRO A 167 -39.99 -5.44 2.08
C PRO A 167 -40.28 -4.12 1.36
N THR A 168 -39.22 -3.33 1.11
CA THR A 168 -39.29 -2.16 0.24
C THR A 168 -39.37 -2.61 -1.21
N GLY A 169 -40.54 -3.08 -1.62
CA GLY A 169 -40.84 -3.43 -3.00
C GLY A 169 -40.73 -2.21 -3.90
N GLY A 170 -39.56 -2.02 -4.52
CA GLY A 170 -39.41 -1.12 -5.66
C GLY A 170 -40.21 -1.67 -6.83
N ALA A 171 -41.41 -1.15 -7.04
CA ALA A 171 -42.12 -1.31 -8.30
C ALA A 171 -41.28 -0.65 -9.39
N VAL A 172 -40.61 -1.46 -10.19
CA VAL A 172 -39.97 -1.00 -11.43
C VAL A 172 -41.09 -0.79 -12.46
N PRO A 173 -41.27 0.42 -13.02
CA PRO A 173 -42.20 0.66 -14.12
C PRO A 173 -41.73 0.02 -15.43
#